data_AF-A0A9Q0IZ85-F1
#
_entry.id   AF-A0A9Q0IZ85-F1
#
_cell.length_a   1.000
_cell.length_b   1.000
_cell.length_c   1.000
_cell.angle_alpha   90.00
_cell.angle_beta   90.00
_cell.angle_gamma   90.00
#
_symmetry.space_group_name_H-M   'P 1'
#
loop_
_entity.id
_entity.type
_entity.pdbx_description
1 polymer ?
#
loop_
_entity_poly.entity_id
_entity_poly.type
_entity_poly.pdbx_seq_one_letter_code
_entity_poly.pdbx_strand_id
1 'polypeptide(L)' 'MICPLCSEVVEDITHLLLLCPVIVPLWQRLCRWWGVCWIAPGCMVDWFVQ' A
#
# COMPACT_ATOMS: atom_id res chain seq x y z
N MET A 1 -1.75 -9.91 14.06
CA MET A 1 -0.55 -9.47 14.80
C MET A 1 -0.41 -7.96 14.60
N ILE A 2 0.51 -7.26 15.26
CA ILE A 2 0.79 -5.85 14.91
C ILE A 2 1.64 -5.84 13.64
N CYS A 3 1.40 -4.88 12.74
CA CYS A 3 2.12 -4.76 11.48
C CYS A 3 3.64 -4.68 11.73
N PRO A 4 4.45 -5.59 11.16
CA PRO A 4 5.90 -5.63 11.42
C PRO A 4 6.65 -4.45 10.76
N LEU A 5 6.01 -3.73 9.84
CA LEU A 5 6.62 -2.60 9.13
C LEU A 5 6.46 -1.29 9.89
N CYS A 6 5.24 -0.95 10.32
CA CYS A 6 4.96 0.32 11.01
C CYS A 6 4.85 0.18 12.53
N SER A 7 4.63 -1.02 13.06
CA SER A 7 4.40 -1.29 14.49
C SER A 7 3.23 -0.53 15.14
N GLU A 8 2.32 0.05 14.34
CA GLU A 8 1.26 0.95 14.84
C GLU A 8 -0.15 0.34 14.78
N VAL A 9 -0.45 -0.45 13.75
CA VAL A 9 -1.81 -0.96 13.47
C VAL A 9 -1.81 -2.48 13.38
N VAL A 10 -2.98 -3.10 13.56
CA VAL A 10 -3.15 -4.54 13.34
C VAL A 10 -2.80 -4.87 11.89
N GLU A 11 -1.95 -5.88 11.74
CA GLU A 11 -1.58 -6.46 10.47
C GLU A 11 -2.80 -7.12 9.83
N ASP A 12 -3.13 -6.64 8.64
CA ASP A 12 -3.90 -7.36 7.65
C ASP A 12 -3.25 -7.16 6.28
N ILE A 13 -3.70 -7.92 5.28
CA ILE A 13 -3.08 -7.92 3.95
C ILE A 13 -3.25 -6.56 3.26
N THR A 14 -4.37 -5.87 3.49
CA THR A 14 -4.62 -4.53 2.94
C THR A 14 -3.66 -3.50 3.55
N HIS A 15 -3.47 -3.55 4.86
CA HIS A 15 -2.53 -2.70 5.55
C HIS A 15 -1.10 -2.97 5.08
N LEU A 16 -0.63 -4.23 5.14
CA LEU A 16 0.75 -4.59 4.82
C LEU A 16 1.15 -4.18 3.40
N LEU A 17 0.26 -4.37 2.43
CA LEU A 17 0.57 -4.18 1.00
C LEU A 17 0.23 -2.79 0.48
N LEU A 18 -0.77 -2.10 1.02
CA LEU A 18 -1.34 -0.91 0.37
C LEU A 18 -1.36 0.32 1.26
N LEU A 19 -1.72 0.16 2.54
CA LEU A 19 -1.97 1.29 3.44
C LEU A 19 -0.82 1.56 4.42
N CYS A 20 0.13 0.64 4.56
CA CYS A 20 1.22 0.80 5.50
C CYS A 20 2.06 2.04 5.14
N PRO A 21 2.33 2.95 6.09
CA PRO A 21 3.10 4.17 5.80
C PRO A 21 4.52 3.88 5.29
N VAL A 22 5.04 2.66 5.55
CA VAL A 22 6.34 2.20 5.05
C VAL A 22 6.26 1.71 3.60
N ILE A 23 5.13 1.11 3.18
CA ILE A 23 4.98 0.56 1.82
C ILE A 23 4.50 1.60 0.80
N VAL A 24 3.70 2.59 1.23
CA VAL A 24 3.18 3.65 0.35
C VAL A 24 4.28 4.39 -0.43
N PRO A 25 5.42 4.79 0.16
CA PRO A 25 6.51 5.43 -0.58
C PRO A 25 7.17 4.52 -1.63
N LEU A 26 7.22 3.20 -1.39
CA LEU A 26 7.72 2.23 -2.35
C LEU A 26 6.81 2.15 -3.58
N TRP A 27 5.50 2.09 -3.35
CA TRP A 27 4.52 2.13 -4.42
C TRP A 27 4.55 3.43 -5.22
N GLN A 28 4.65 4.58 -4.55
CA GLN A 28 4.81 5.87 -5.23
C GLN A 28 6.04 5.90 -6.13
N ARG A 29 7.16 5.27 -5.72
CA ARG A 29 8.38 5.16 -6.54
C ARG A 29 8.16 4.22 -7.73
N LEU A 30 7.55 3.06 -7.52
CA LEU A 30 7.25 2.09 -8.58
C LEU A 30 6.30 2.68 -9.63
N CYS A 31 5.22 3.32 -9.20
CA CYS A 31 4.27 3.98 -10.08
C CYS A 31 4.92 5.11 -10.88
N ARG A 32 5.73 5.96 -10.22
CA ARG A 32 6.51 7.00 -10.92
C ARG A 32 7.46 6.40 -11.97
N TRP A 33 8.10 5.28 -11.65
CA TRP A 33 8.98 4.59 -12.60
C TRP A 33 8.22 4.11 -13.84
N TRP A 34 6.97 3.69 -13.67
CA TRP A 34 6.10 3.22 -14.75
C TRP A 34 5.29 4.35 -15.41
N GLY A 35 5.49 5.60 -15.00
CA GLY A 35 4.76 6.76 -15.53
C GLY A 35 3.27 6.81 -15.12
N VAL A 36 2.88 6.07 -14.08
CA VAL A 36 1.50 6.05 -13.55
C VAL A 36 1.40 6.80 -12.22
N CYS A 37 0.22 7.34 -11.91
CA CYS A 37 -0.05 7.97 -10.63
C CYS A 37 -0.45 6.93 -9.59
N TRP A 38 0.23 6.92 -8.45
CA TRP A 38 -0.22 6.14 -7.30
C TRP A 38 -1.46 6.79 -6.68
N ILE A 39 -2.55 6.05 -6.61
CA ILE A 39 -3.76 6.40 -5.86
C ILE A 39 -3.89 5.34 -4.76
N ALA A 40 -3.91 5.76 -3.50
CA ALA A 40 -4.07 4.82 -2.39
C ALA A 40 -5.45 4.16 -2.51
N PRO A 41 -5.52 2.83 -2.68
CA PRO A 41 -6.81 2.12 -2.73
C PRO A 41 -7.43 2.06 -1.33
N GLY A 42 -8.75 2.10 -1.23
CA GLY A 42 -9.46 1.94 0.05
C GLY A 42 -9.42 0.48 0.54
N CYS A 43 -9.41 -0.48 -0.39
CA CYS A 43 -9.23 -1.90 -0.13
C CYS A 43 -8.47 -2.60 -1.28
N MET A 44 -7.94 -3.80 -1.05
CA MET A 44 -7.19 -4.55 -2.07
C MET A 44 -7.99 -4.83 -3.36
N VAL A 45 -9.31 -5.00 -3.24
CA VAL A 45 -10.17 -5.26 -4.40
C VAL A 45 -10.14 -4.09 -5.38
N ASP A 46 -10.00 -2.85 -4.88
CA ASP A 46 -9.93 -1.64 -5.72
C ASP A 46 -8.68 -1.58 -6.60
N TRP A 47 -7.64 -2.35 -6.24
CA TRP A 47 -6.37 -2.35 -6.95
C TRP A 47 -6.41 -3.10 -8.29
N PHE A 48 -7.33 -4.07 -8.44
CA PHE A 48 -7.46 -4.91 -9.63
C PHE A 48 -8.52 -4.41 -10.64
N VAL A 49 -9.19 -3.30 -10.35
CA VAL A 49 -10.30 -2.76 -11.18
C VAL A 49 -9.81 -1.67 -12.15
N GLN A 50 -8.51 -1.64 -12.47
CA GLN A 50 -7.97 -0.75 -13.51
C GLN A 50 -8.12 -1.35 -14.91
#